data_AF-A0A1C6DJ02-F1
#
_entry.id   AF-A0A1C6DJ02-F1
#
_cell.length_a   1.000
_cell.length_b   1.000
_cell.length_c   1.000
_cell.angle_alpha   90.00
_cell.angle_beta   90.00
_cell.angle_gamma   90.00
#
_symmetry.space_group_name_H-M   'P 1'
#
loop_
_entity.id
_entity.type
_entity.pdbx_description
1 polymer ?
#
loop_
_entity_poly.entity_id
_entity_poly.type
_entity_poly.pdbx_seq_one_letter_code
_entity_poly.pdbx_strand_id
1 'polypeptide(L)'
;MFDKIYKTEREFRENCLISYKIYDFVDSLESDTRWFFDVCYEFYIFERKYQVLFKSYITEEYKDYVLSIEAVIDDNNNVDIRVIKKIDNLLHNNEI
;
A
#
# COMPACT_ATOMS: atom_id res chain seq x y z
N MET A 1 -9.28 -0.15 -16.33
CA MET A 1 -8.11 -0.82 -16.96
C MET A 1 -6.86 -0.20 -16.35
N PHE A 2 -5.80 -0.97 -16.11
CA PHE A 2 -4.55 -0.45 -15.54
C PHE A 2 -3.65 0.10 -16.65
N ASP A 3 -2.96 1.20 -16.39
CA ASP A 3 -1.96 1.77 -17.31
C ASP A 3 -0.59 1.13 -17.07
N LYS A 4 -0.21 0.95 -15.80
CA LYS A 4 1.04 0.29 -15.41
C LYS A 4 0.85 -0.64 -14.21
N ILE A 5 1.72 -1.63 -14.14
CA ILE A 5 1.80 -2.57 -13.02
C ILE A 5 3.26 -2.67 -12.60
N TYR A 6 3.55 -2.23 -11.38
CA TYR A 6 4.88 -2.34 -10.77
C TYR A 6 4.92 -3.66 -9.99
N LYS A 7 5.71 -4.63 -10.46
CA LYS A 7 5.72 -6.00 -9.93
C LYS A 7 6.84 -6.23 -8.91
N THR A 8 7.77 -5.29 -8.79
CA THR A 8 8.87 -5.35 -7.85
C THR A 8 8.96 -4.05 -7.06
N GLU A 9 9.47 -4.17 -5.84
CA GLU A 9 9.74 -3.02 -4.97
C GLU A 9 10.67 -2.01 -5.65
N ARG A 10 11.70 -2.49 -6.35
CA ARG A 10 12.64 -1.63 -7.08
C ARG A 10 11.93 -0.83 -8.18
N GLU A 11 11.15 -1.51 -9.02
CA GLU A 11 10.39 -0.83 -10.09
C GLU A 11 9.45 0.22 -9.51
N PHE A 12 8.75 -0.10 -8.43
CA PHE A 12 7.84 0.81 -7.76
C PHE A 12 8.58 2.03 -7.19
N ARG A 13 9.68 1.83 -6.46
CA ARG A 13 10.47 2.92 -5.89
C ARG A 13 11.08 3.84 -6.94
N GLU A 14 11.62 3.27 -8.00
CA GLU A 14 12.36 4.02 -9.03
C GLU A 14 11.43 4.71 -10.04
N ASN A 15 10.23 4.15 -10.30
CA ASN A 15 9.40 4.58 -11.43
C ASN A 15 7.97 4.99 -11.06
N CYS A 16 7.55 4.90 -9.79
CA CYS A 16 6.26 5.43 -9.33
C CYS A 16 6.44 6.76 -8.61
N LEU A 17 5.73 7.79 -9.07
CA LEU A 17 5.83 9.17 -8.57
C LEU A 17 5.52 9.29 -7.07
N ILE A 18 4.63 8.44 -6.57
CA ILE A 18 4.11 8.51 -5.20
C ILE A 18 4.67 7.44 -4.27
N SER A 19 5.69 6.69 -4.71
CA SER A 19 6.24 5.56 -3.97
C SER A 19 6.68 5.94 -2.56
N TYR A 20 7.44 7.03 -2.41
CA TYR A 20 7.92 7.52 -1.12
C TYR A 20 6.78 7.86 -0.15
N LYS A 21 5.75 8.60 -0.61
CA LYS A 21 4.60 8.95 0.24
C LYS A 21 3.84 7.71 0.71
N ILE A 22 3.76 6.68 -0.13
CA ILE A 22 3.13 5.41 0.24
C ILE A 22 3.97 4.68 1.30
N TYR A 23 5.29 4.63 1.16
CA TYR A 23 6.16 4.02 2.17
C TYR A 23 6.08 4.77 3.51
N ASP A 24 6.16 6.10 3.49
CA ASP A 24 6.03 6.93 4.69
C ASP A 24 4.68 6.68 5.40
N PHE A 25 3.60 6.55 4.62
CA PHE A 25 2.29 6.20 5.15
C PHE A 25 2.25 4.79 5.75
N VAL A 26 2.76 3.78 5.03
CA VAL A 26 2.81 2.38 5.51
C VAL A 26 3.62 2.28 6.81
N ASP A 27 4.77 2.94 6.87
CA ASP A 27 5.65 2.94 8.04
C ASP A 27 5.02 3.66 9.25
N SER A 28 4.03 4.54 9.02
CA SER A 28 3.25 5.18 10.08
C SER A 28 2.11 4.32 10.65
N LEU A 29 1.74 3.22 9.97
CA LEU A 29 0.67 2.33 10.43
C LEU A 29 1.15 1.44 11.57
N GLU A 30 0.39 1.39 12.67
CA GLU A 30 0.62 0.43 13.73
C GLU A 30 0.44 -1.00 13.21
N SER A 31 1.44 -1.84 13.45
CA SER A 31 1.49 -3.23 12.99
C SER A 31 2.41 -4.04 13.90
N ASP A 32 2.02 -5.28 14.21
CA ASP A 32 2.82 -6.29 14.90
C ASP A 32 3.88 -6.92 13.97
N THR A 33 3.82 -6.59 12.68
CA THR A 33 4.76 -7.06 11.67
C THR A 33 5.15 -5.96 10.69
N ARG A 34 6.24 -6.19 9.94
CA ARG A 34 6.63 -5.28 8.85
C ARG A 34 5.85 -5.62 7.57
N TRP A 35 5.41 -4.59 6.88
CA TRP A 35 4.80 -4.71 5.55
C TRP A 35 5.86 -4.72 4.45
N PHE A 36 5.79 -5.70 3.57
CA PHE A 36 6.65 -5.82 2.39
C PHE A 36 5.84 -5.59 1.14
N PHE A 37 6.40 -4.80 0.22
CA PHE A 37 5.77 -4.53 -1.06
C PHE A 37 5.52 -5.83 -1.84
N ASP A 38 4.34 -5.95 -2.43
CA ASP A 38 3.96 -7.06 -3.30
C ASP A 38 3.75 -6.57 -4.74
N VAL A 39 2.80 -5.66 -4.95
CA VAL A 39 2.47 -5.12 -6.27
C VAL A 39 1.79 -3.76 -6.17
N CYS A 40 2.01 -2.90 -7.15
CA CYS A 40 1.26 -1.65 -7.34
C CYS A 40 0.61 -1.62 -8.72
N TYR A 41 -0.66 -1.23 -8.76
CA TYR A 41 -1.44 -1.00 -9.95
C TYR A 41 -1.68 0.50 -10.11
N GLU A 42 -1.17 1.09 -11.19
CA GLU A 42 -1.53 2.43 -11.63
C GLU A 42 -2.75 2.32 -12.55
N PHE A 43 -3.86 2.89 -12.11
CA PHE A 43 -5.06 3.01 -12.92
C PHE A 43 -4.85 4.10 -13.97
N TYR A 44 -5.72 4.13 -14.98
CA TYR A 44 -5.63 5.06 -16.12
C TYR A 44 -5.14 6.45 -15.72
N ILE A 45 -4.22 7.04 -16.48
CA ILE A 45 -3.54 8.30 -16.11
C ILE A 45 -4.50 9.46 -15.75
N PHE A 46 -5.72 9.45 -16.28
CA PHE A 46 -6.77 10.42 -15.96
C PHE A 46 -7.44 10.18 -14.59
N GLU A 47 -7.44 8.95 -14.09
CA GLU A 47 -7.96 8.62 -12.76
C GLU A 47 -6.96 8.95 -11.64
N ARG A 48 -5.67 9.10 -11.99
CA ARG A 48 -4.57 9.44 -11.07
C ARG A 48 -4.61 8.62 -9.77
N LYS A 49 -4.98 7.34 -9.93
CA LYS A 49 -5.31 6.43 -8.85
C LYS A 49 -4.34 5.25 -8.86
N TYR A 50 -3.93 4.85 -7.67
CA TYR A 50 -3.01 3.76 -7.43
C TYR A 50 -3.59 2.82 -6.40
N GLN A 51 -3.42 1.52 -6.61
CA GLN A 51 -3.71 0.51 -5.60
C GLN A 51 -2.44 -0.28 -5.33
N VAL A 52 -2.03 -0.33 -4.06
CA VAL A 52 -0.81 -1.00 -3.65
C VAL A 52 -1.13 -2.11 -2.67
N LEU A 53 -0.51 -3.25 -2.88
CA LEU A 53 -0.59 -4.41 -2.01
C LEU A 53 0.74 -4.63 -1.31
N PHE A 54 0.65 -4.93 -0.02
CA PHE A 54 1.73 -5.36 0.84
C PHE A 54 1.33 -6.67 1.52
N LYS A 55 2.34 -7.49 1.83
CA LYS A 55 2.19 -8.75 2.57
C LYS A 55 3.25 -8.82 3.67
N SER A 56 3.03 -9.69 4.66
CA SER A 56 4.11 -10.08 5.58
C SER A 56 4.75 -11.39 5.09
N TYR A 57 6.08 -11.44 5.07
CA TYR A 57 6.84 -12.62 4.66
C TYR A 57 7.75 -13.16 5.77
N ILE A 58 7.57 -12.71 7.02
CA ILE A 58 8.55 -12.96 8.09
C ILE A 58 8.39 -14.36 8.69
N THR A 59 7.16 -14.79 8.98
CA THR A 59 6.87 -16.07 9.65
C THR A 59 5.58 -16.70 9.12
N GLU A 60 5.40 -18.01 9.32
CA GLU A 60 4.15 -18.70 8.99
C GLU A 60 2.92 -18.11 9.70
N GLU A 61 3.12 -17.49 10.86
CA GLU A 61 2.09 -16.81 11.65
C GLU A 61 1.47 -15.61 10.90
N TYR A 62 2.27 -14.93 10.08
CA TYR A 62 1.86 -13.72 9.36
C TYR A 62 1.59 -13.94 7.88
N LYS A 63 1.62 -15.20 7.41
CA LYS A 63 1.52 -15.53 5.97
C LYS A 63 0.25 -15.01 5.29
N ASP A 64 -0.83 -14.86 6.06
CA ASP A 64 -2.14 -14.42 5.58
C ASP A 64 -2.35 -12.90 5.76
N TYR A 65 -1.35 -12.20 6.29
CA TYR A 65 -1.43 -10.76 6.49
C TYR A 65 -1.33 -10.03 5.17
N VAL A 66 -2.27 -9.11 4.98
CA VAL A 66 -2.39 -8.33 3.76
C VAL A 66 -2.75 -6.90 4.13
N LEU A 67 -2.01 -5.96 3.55
CA LEU A 67 -2.32 -4.55 3.58
C LEU A 67 -2.57 -4.08 2.15
N SER A 68 -3.75 -3.54 1.89
CA SER A 68 -4.14 -2.90 0.64
C SER A 68 -4.37 -1.42 0.88
N ILE A 69 -3.66 -0.62 0.12
CA ILE A 69 -3.71 0.83 0.14
C ILE A 69 -4.25 1.32 -1.19
N GLU A 70 -5.03 2.39 -1.13
CA GLU A 70 -5.38 3.19 -2.28
C GLU A 70 -4.79 4.58 -2.11
N ALA A 71 -4.21 5.11 -3.18
CA ALA A 71 -3.73 6.47 -3.24
C ALA A 71 -4.33 7.18 -4.46
N VAL A 72 -4.79 8.41 -4.28
CA VAL A 72 -5.37 9.24 -5.34
C VAL A 72 -4.65 10.58 -5.36
N ILE A 73 -4.27 11.05 -6.54
CA ILE A 73 -3.63 12.36 -6.70
C ILE A 73 -4.69 13.37 -7.15
N ASP A 74 -4.87 14.43 -6.37
CA ASP A 74 -5.80 15.52 -6.70
C ASP A 74 -5.21 16.49 -7.75
N ASP A 75 -6.04 17.41 -8.24
CA ASP A 75 -5.64 18.42 -9.23
C ASP A 75 -4.53 19.36 -8.75
N ASN A 76 -4.32 19.46 -7.43
CA ASN A 76 -3.26 20.25 -6.80
C ASN A 76 -1.96 19.44 -6.57
N ASN A 77 -1.88 18.21 -7.07
CA ASN A 77 -0.77 17.26 -6.86
C ASN A 77 -0.60 16.80 -5.39
N ASN A 78 -1.63 16.96 -4.56
CA ASN A 78 -1.68 16.30 -3.25
C ASN A 78 -2.02 14.83 -3.44
N VAL A 79 -1.49 13.99 -2.55
CA VAL A 79 -1.73 12.55 -2.58
C VAL A 79 -2.53 12.21 -1.35
N ASP A 80 -3.78 11.81 -1.56
CA ASP A 80 -4.63 11.25 -0.52
C ASP A 80 -4.41 9.73 -0.47
N ILE A 81 -4.06 9.20 0.71
CA ILE A 81 -3.68 7.80 0.90
C ILE A 81 -4.57 7.22 1.98
N ARG A 82 -5.21 6.08 1.69
CA ARG A 82 -6.08 5.38 2.64
C ARG A 82 -5.88 3.87 2.62
N VAL A 83 -6.09 3.26 3.78
CA VAL A 83 -6.16 1.80 3.90
C VAL A 83 -7.52 1.34 3.39
N ILE A 84 -7.52 0.45 2.40
CA ILE A 84 -8.72 -0.23 1.91
C ILE A 84 -8.94 -1.55 2.66
N LYS A 85 -7.85 -2.22 3.02
CA LYS A 85 -7.88 -3.48 3.75
C LYS A 85 -6.60 -3.65 4.55
N LYS A 86 -6.70 -4.04 5.82
CA LYS A 86 -5.58 -4.42 6.67
C LYS A 86 -5.99 -5.69 7.41
N ILE A 87 -5.31 -6.78 7.16
CA ILE A 87 -5.44 -8.05 7.89
C ILE A 87 -4.15 -8.22 8.68
N ASP A 88 -4.25 -8.09 9.99
CA ASP A 88 -3.22 -8.41 10.96
C ASP A 88 -3.86 -8.80 12.31
N ASN A 89 -3.05 -9.25 13.27
CA ASN A 89 -3.53 -9.64 14.60
C ASN A 89 -3.70 -8.43 15.55
N LEU A 90 -3.52 -7.20 15.07
CA LEU A 90 -3.80 -6.00 15.88
C LEU A 90 -5.28 -5.58 15.84
N LEU A 91 -6.11 -6.25 15.03
CA LEU A 91 -7.55 -6.09 15.07
C LEU A 91 -8.16 -6.87 16.26
N HIS A 92 -7.96 -6.35 17.48
CA HIS A 92 -8.92 -6.25 18.59
C HIS A 92 -8.19 -5.70 19.83
N ASN A 93 -8.20 -4.38 20.02
CA ASN A 93 -8.10 -3.70 21.32
C ASN A 93 -8.55 -2.23 21.19
N ASN A 94 -9.68 -1.99 20.52
CA ASN A 94 -10.50 -0.84 20.88
C ASN A 94 -11.81 -1.40 21.44
N GLU A 95 -11.93 -1.20 22.73
CA GLU A 95 -12.99 -1.65 23.62
C GLU A 95 -14.36 -1.06 23.24
N ILE A 96 -15.36 -1.70 23.84
CA ILE A 96 -16.80 -1.42 23.96
C ILE A 96 -17.13 0.07 24.17
#